data_AF-A0A9D6QJN5-F1
#
_entry.id   AF-A0A9D6QJN5-F1
#
_cell.length_a   1.000
_cell.length_b   1.000
_cell.length_c   1.000
_cell.angle_alpha   90.00
_cell.angle_beta   90.00
_cell.angle_gamma   90.00
#
_symmetry.space_group_name_H-M   'P 1'
#
loop_
_entity.id
_entity.type
_entity.pdbx_description
1 polymer ?
#
loop_
_entity_poly.entity_id
_entity_poly.type
_entity_poly.pdbx_seq_one_letter_code
_entity_poly.pdbx_strand_id
1 'polypeptide(L)'
;MVYIREILSTDEFQSSTHTIPIALGKDISGAPVVSDIARMPHLLVAGASGKGKSVFINSLICSLLYKFTPNDLRLIMVDPKQVELNLYEGIPHLLLPVVDDPKKASTALKWAVNEMERRYKIMAKSGMRNIAGFNGKLEKEGEKSIRDLLCPKTAEGLPEPGSLAHLFEHDEKGDPRVERMPMILVIIDEFADLMMTAPKDIETSVARLGQKARAAGIHLVIATQRPSVDVITGLIKANLPSRVAFQTASKIDSRTILDGIGAEKLLGNGDMLFIPPGLSRLTRIHGGFVNEEEIGRLCEHWKKQGSPVYKEEILVEPEETVGVDEADGAGDELYGSAIAIAKELGSISTSMLQRRLKVGYNRAARMVEAMELQGLVGPADGAKPREVLM
;
A
#
# COMPACT_ATOMS: atom_id res chain seq x y z
N MET A 1 17.21 -29.22 -4.91
CA MET A 1 16.98 -27.76 -4.86
C MET A 1 15.97 -27.44 -5.96
N VAL A 2 15.01 -26.56 -5.71
CA VAL A 2 14.00 -26.17 -6.71
C VAL A 2 14.34 -24.75 -7.13
N TYR A 3 14.77 -24.51 -8.36
CA TYR A 3 15.09 -23.14 -8.79
C TYR A 3 13.80 -22.41 -9.18
N ILE A 4 13.68 -21.13 -8.79
CA ILE A 4 12.48 -20.34 -9.12
C ILE A 4 12.23 -20.29 -10.63
N ARG A 5 13.30 -20.23 -11.43
CA ARG A 5 13.23 -20.24 -12.89
C ARG A 5 12.43 -21.42 -13.43
N GLU A 6 12.51 -22.59 -12.80
CA GLU A 6 11.76 -23.78 -13.21
C GLU A 6 10.25 -23.59 -13.10
N ILE A 7 9.78 -22.80 -12.13
CA ILE A 7 8.35 -22.46 -12.00
C ILE A 7 8.01 -21.30 -12.92
N LEU A 8 8.84 -20.26 -12.99
CA LEU A 8 8.59 -19.10 -13.84
C LEU A 8 8.52 -19.48 -15.32
N SER A 9 9.25 -20.51 -15.77
CA SER A 9 9.23 -20.96 -17.17
C SER A 9 8.05 -21.86 -17.54
N THR A 10 7.18 -22.25 -16.59
CA THR A 10 6.04 -23.12 -16.91
C THR A 10 4.91 -22.35 -17.56
N ASP A 11 4.12 -23.05 -18.37
CA ASP A 11 2.89 -22.49 -18.94
C ASP A 11 1.92 -22.07 -17.84
N GLU A 12 1.87 -22.81 -16.72
CA GLU A 12 1.03 -22.49 -15.57
C GLU A 12 1.30 -21.10 -15.01
N PHE A 13 2.57 -20.64 -14.99
CA PHE A 13 2.93 -19.29 -14.57
C PHE A 13 2.80 -18.27 -15.71
N GLN A 14 3.37 -18.59 -16.88
CA GLN A 14 3.43 -17.66 -18.03
C GLN A 14 2.04 -17.29 -18.55
N SER A 15 1.18 -18.30 -18.73
CA SER A 15 -0.19 -18.15 -19.23
C SER A 15 -1.24 -18.03 -18.13
N SER A 16 -0.80 -17.84 -16.88
CA SER A 16 -1.71 -17.71 -15.73
C SER A 16 -2.74 -16.59 -15.93
N THR A 17 -4.00 -16.91 -15.65
CA THR A 17 -5.10 -15.94 -15.55
C THR A 17 -5.25 -15.35 -14.14
N HIS A 18 -4.32 -15.67 -13.23
CA HIS A 18 -4.29 -15.10 -11.89
C HIS A 18 -4.05 -13.59 -11.96
N THR A 19 -4.65 -12.85 -11.03
CA THR A 19 -4.49 -11.39 -11.02
C THR A 19 -3.10 -11.00 -10.49
N ILE A 20 -2.58 -11.71 -9.48
CA ILE A 20 -1.23 -11.53 -8.95
C ILE A 20 -0.57 -12.92 -8.77
N PRO A 21 -0.08 -13.54 -9.87
CA PRO A 21 0.51 -14.86 -9.82
C PRO A 21 1.81 -14.85 -9.03
N ILE A 22 1.99 -15.84 -8.16
CA ILE A 22 3.25 -16.07 -7.45
C ILE A 22 3.71 -17.52 -7.62
N ALA A 23 5.00 -17.69 -7.92
CA ALA A 23 5.64 -18.99 -7.96
C ALA A 23 5.99 -19.41 -6.53
N LEU A 24 5.29 -20.44 -6.01
CA LEU A 24 5.56 -20.95 -4.66
C LEU A 24 6.72 -21.94 -4.67
N GLY A 25 6.77 -22.85 -5.64
CA GLY A 25 7.74 -23.93 -5.67
C GLY A 25 7.19 -25.18 -6.35
N LYS A 26 7.59 -26.36 -5.85
CA LYS A 26 7.06 -27.65 -6.28
C LYS A 26 6.39 -28.40 -5.14
N ASP A 27 5.33 -29.15 -5.43
CA ASP A 27 4.72 -30.03 -4.43
C ASP A 27 5.56 -31.30 -4.20
N ILE A 28 5.06 -32.21 -3.36
CA ILE A 28 5.74 -33.48 -3.04
C ILE A 28 5.86 -34.44 -4.23
N SER A 29 5.10 -34.23 -5.31
CA SER A 29 5.19 -35.00 -6.55
C SER A 29 6.17 -34.37 -7.55
N GLY A 30 6.66 -33.16 -7.26
CA GLY A 30 7.51 -32.38 -8.15
C GLY A 30 6.75 -31.49 -9.13
N ALA A 31 5.41 -31.43 -9.04
CA ALA A 31 4.60 -30.56 -9.87
C ALA A 31 4.79 -29.09 -9.46
N PRO A 32 4.88 -28.15 -10.43
CA PRO A 32 4.95 -26.73 -10.12
C PRO A 32 3.70 -26.27 -9.36
N VAL A 33 3.87 -25.33 -8.45
CA VAL A 33 2.77 -24.74 -7.68
C VAL A 33 2.77 -23.23 -7.88
N VAL A 34 1.75 -22.74 -8.58
CA VAL A 34 1.48 -21.32 -8.77
C VAL A 34 0.23 -20.92 -7.98
N SER A 35 0.29 -19.76 -7.36
CA SER A 35 -0.76 -19.22 -6.50
C SER A 35 -1.16 -17.80 -6.95
N ASP A 36 -2.23 -17.24 -6.38
CA ASP A 36 -2.72 -15.88 -6.67
C ASP A 36 -2.91 -15.07 -5.38
N ILE A 37 -2.08 -14.04 -5.17
CA ILE A 37 -2.22 -13.13 -4.03
C ILE A 37 -3.58 -12.43 -4.06
N ALA A 38 -4.17 -12.11 -5.22
CA ALA A 38 -5.46 -11.41 -5.23
C ALA A 38 -6.63 -12.29 -4.76
N ARG A 39 -6.49 -13.62 -4.87
CA ARG A 39 -7.40 -14.60 -4.28
C ARG A 39 -7.10 -14.88 -2.81
N MET A 40 -5.85 -14.68 -2.41
CA MET A 40 -5.31 -14.77 -1.05
C MET A 40 -4.98 -13.36 -0.55
N PRO A 41 -5.97 -12.45 -0.43
CA PRO A 41 -5.74 -11.01 -0.48
C PRO A 41 -4.65 -10.54 0.50
N HIS A 42 -4.47 -11.30 1.59
CA HIS A 42 -3.36 -11.15 2.51
C HIS A 42 -2.74 -12.52 2.83
N LEU A 43 -1.41 -12.56 2.95
CA LEU A 43 -0.59 -13.74 3.23
C LEU A 43 0.23 -13.55 4.51
N LEU A 44 0.15 -14.50 5.43
CA LEU A 44 1.03 -14.59 6.59
C LEU A 44 2.13 -15.63 6.35
N VAL A 45 3.39 -15.25 6.53
CA VAL A 45 4.57 -16.11 6.35
C VAL A 45 5.32 -16.19 7.67
N ALA A 46 5.57 -17.39 8.18
CA ALA A 46 6.29 -17.52 9.44
C ALA A 46 7.17 -18.77 9.52
N GLY A 47 8.22 -18.70 10.33
CA GLY A 47 9.11 -19.83 10.61
C GLY A 47 10.42 -19.38 11.22
N ALA A 48 11.23 -20.32 11.71
CA ALA A 48 12.48 -19.97 12.37
C ALA A 48 13.50 -19.34 11.39
N SER A 49 14.49 -18.63 11.93
CA SER A 49 15.58 -18.05 11.15
C SER A 49 16.35 -19.13 10.36
N GLY A 50 16.77 -18.80 9.14
CA GLY A 50 17.52 -19.69 8.25
C GLY A 50 16.73 -20.85 7.66
N LYS A 51 15.38 -20.86 7.76
CA LYS A 51 14.55 -21.99 7.28
C LYS A 51 13.95 -21.80 5.88
N GLY A 52 14.20 -20.67 5.25
CA GLY A 52 13.73 -20.35 3.89
C GLY A 52 12.71 -19.22 3.80
N LYS A 53 12.35 -18.58 4.92
CA LYS A 53 11.43 -17.41 4.95
C LYS A 53 11.88 -16.31 3.98
N SER A 54 13.11 -15.83 4.10
CA SER A 54 13.62 -14.72 3.30
C SER A 54 13.77 -15.09 1.82
N VAL A 55 14.27 -16.30 1.53
CA VAL A 55 14.35 -16.84 0.17
C VAL A 55 12.95 -16.91 -0.48
N PHE A 56 11.93 -17.28 0.29
CA PHE A 56 10.56 -17.31 -0.20
C PHE A 56 10.01 -15.90 -0.50
N ILE A 57 10.25 -14.93 0.37
CA ILE A 57 9.86 -13.53 0.12
C ILE A 57 10.56 -13.02 -1.15
N ASN A 58 11.84 -13.31 -1.31
CA ASN A 58 12.59 -12.98 -2.52
C ASN A 58 12.03 -13.68 -3.77
N SER A 59 11.67 -14.96 -3.67
CA SER A 59 11.03 -15.70 -4.75
C SER A 59 9.67 -15.10 -5.13
N LEU A 60 8.89 -14.69 -4.12
CA LEU A 60 7.62 -13.99 -4.31
C LEU A 60 7.84 -12.67 -5.05
N ILE A 61 8.77 -11.82 -4.60
CA ILE A 61 9.07 -10.53 -5.26
C ILE A 61 9.56 -10.75 -6.68
N CYS A 62 10.45 -11.72 -6.92
CA CYS A 62 10.90 -12.08 -8.26
C CYS A 62 9.72 -12.44 -9.17
N SER A 63 8.76 -13.23 -8.68
CA SER A 63 7.54 -13.57 -9.45
C SER A 63 6.79 -12.32 -9.91
N LEU A 64 6.68 -11.31 -9.04
CA LEU A 64 6.01 -10.05 -9.35
C LEU A 64 6.80 -9.23 -10.38
N LEU A 65 8.11 -9.09 -10.19
CA LEU A 65 8.98 -8.32 -11.09
C LEU A 65 9.13 -8.95 -12.47
N TYR A 66 8.86 -10.25 -12.62
CA TYR A 66 8.79 -10.90 -13.92
C TYR A 66 7.45 -10.70 -14.64
N LYS A 67 6.38 -10.32 -13.92
CA LYS A 67 5.01 -10.25 -14.47
C LYS A 67 4.47 -8.83 -14.61
N PHE A 68 4.86 -7.92 -13.71
CA PHE A 68 4.22 -6.61 -13.59
C PHE A 68 5.16 -5.45 -13.88
N THR A 69 4.63 -4.45 -14.57
CA THR A 69 5.24 -3.13 -14.69
C THR A 69 4.88 -2.26 -13.47
N PRO A 70 5.61 -1.15 -13.20
CA PRO A 70 5.24 -0.20 -12.15
C PRO A 70 3.85 0.46 -12.32
N ASN A 71 3.28 0.42 -13.53
CA ASN A 71 1.93 0.93 -13.82
C ASN A 71 0.84 -0.09 -13.45
N ASP A 72 1.19 -1.37 -13.32
CA ASP A 72 0.26 -2.43 -12.94
C ASP A 72 0.36 -2.75 -11.45
N LEU A 73 1.56 -2.74 -10.88
CA LEU A 73 1.81 -3.09 -9.48
C LEU A 73 2.87 -2.18 -8.84
N ARG A 74 2.53 -1.71 -7.65
CA ARG A 74 3.38 -0.88 -6.79
C ARG A 74 3.67 -1.57 -5.47
N LEU A 75 4.85 -1.31 -4.92
CA LEU A 75 5.38 -1.99 -3.74
C LEU A 75 5.62 -0.99 -2.60
N ILE A 76 5.25 -1.39 -1.39
CA ILE A 76 5.73 -0.80 -0.14
C ILE A 76 6.47 -1.91 0.60
N MET A 77 7.75 -1.70 0.87
CA MET A 77 8.59 -2.68 1.54
C MET A 77 8.99 -2.16 2.92
N VAL A 78 8.82 -3.01 3.93
CA VAL A 78 9.17 -2.73 5.33
C VAL A 78 10.18 -3.78 5.79
N ASP A 79 11.39 -3.32 6.11
CA ASP A 79 12.51 -4.15 6.58
C ASP A 79 13.18 -3.47 7.78
N PRO A 80 12.67 -3.67 9.01
CA PRO A 80 13.20 -3.03 10.21
C PRO A 80 14.64 -3.43 10.53
N LYS A 81 15.11 -4.55 9.96
CA LYS A 81 16.46 -5.07 10.19
C LYS A 81 17.45 -4.67 9.10
N GLN A 82 16.98 -4.13 7.98
CA GLN A 82 17.81 -3.69 6.86
C GLN A 82 18.67 -4.80 6.24
N VAL A 83 18.23 -6.06 6.33
CA VAL A 83 19.01 -7.22 5.88
C VAL A 83 18.50 -7.77 4.55
N GLU A 84 17.18 -7.83 4.36
CA GLU A 84 16.58 -8.70 3.34
C GLU A 84 16.06 -7.90 2.15
N LEU A 85 15.37 -6.78 2.38
CA LEU A 85 14.66 -6.05 1.33
C LEU A 85 15.46 -4.87 0.75
N ASN A 86 16.55 -4.47 1.38
CA ASN A 86 17.42 -3.38 0.89
C ASN A 86 18.00 -3.63 -0.51
N LEU A 87 18.10 -4.89 -0.94
CA LEU A 87 18.51 -5.27 -2.30
C LEU A 87 17.59 -4.70 -3.39
N TYR A 88 16.33 -4.40 -3.05
CA TYR A 88 15.33 -3.86 -3.96
C TYR A 88 15.28 -2.33 -3.97
N GLU A 89 16.05 -1.65 -3.13
CA GLU A 89 16.05 -0.18 -3.04
C GLU A 89 16.27 0.44 -4.43
N GLY A 90 15.44 1.41 -4.82
CA GLY A 90 15.56 2.11 -6.09
C GLY A 90 14.92 1.45 -7.31
N ILE A 91 14.21 0.32 -7.18
CA ILE A 91 13.39 -0.20 -8.31
C ILE A 91 12.17 0.70 -8.55
N PRO A 92 11.70 0.88 -9.80
CA PRO A 92 10.63 1.81 -10.13
C PRO A 92 9.25 1.43 -9.56
N HIS A 93 9.07 0.19 -9.11
CA HIS A 93 7.83 -0.29 -8.48
C HIS A 93 7.62 0.29 -7.07
N LEU A 94 8.67 0.74 -6.39
CA LEU A 94 8.58 1.25 -5.02
C LEU A 94 7.80 2.57 -4.95
N LEU A 95 6.89 2.67 -3.97
CA LEU A 95 6.20 3.93 -3.61
C LEU A 95 6.98 4.74 -2.59
N LEU A 96 7.88 4.09 -1.85
CA LEU A 96 8.74 4.67 -0.83
C LEU A 96 10.10 3.97 -0.90
N PRO A 97 11.18 4.60 -0.41
CA PRO A 97 12.36 3.87 0.00
C PRO A 97 11.98 2.73 0.96
N VAL A 98 12.78 1.68 1.02
CA VAL A 98 12.58 0.57 1.95
C VAL A 98 12.49 1.13 3.37
N VAL A 99 11.36 0.87 4.03
CA VAL A 99 11.05 1.45 5.34
C VAL A 99 11.72 0.63 6.43
N ASP A 100 12.65 1.26 7.14
CA ASP A 100 13.42 0.67 8.22
C ASP A 100 12.87 1.02 9.62
N ASP A 101 12.25 2.18 9.76
CA ASP A 101 11.69 2.63 11.04
C ASP A 101 10.28 2.05 11.29
N PRO A 102 10.04 1.38 12.43
CA PRO A 102 8.73 0.81 12.75
C PRO A 102 7.59 1.84 12.85
N LYS A 103 7.85 3.09 13.25
CA LYS A 103 6.81 4.13 13.31
C LYS A 103 6.43 4.57 11.90
N LYS A 104 7.41 4.80 11.02
CA LYS A 104 7.18 5.06 9.59
C LYS A 104 6.40 3.92 8.93
N ALA A 105 6.68 2.67 9.29
CA ALA A 105 5.91 1.52 8.80
C ALA A 105 4.45 1.55 9.26
N SER A 106 4.18 1.94 10.51
CA SER A 106 2.82 2.19 11.00
C SER A 106 2.11 3.27 10.17
N THR A 107 2.79 4.38 9.89
CA THR A 107 2.25 5.46 9.04
C THR A 107 1.97 4.99 7.61
N ALA A 108 2.85 4.19 7.01
CA ALA A 108 2.63 3.62 5.68
C ALA A 108 1.42 2.67 5.64
N LEU A 109 1.18 1.90 6.70
CA LEU A 109 -0.03 1.07 6.82
C LEU A 109 -1.30 1.90 6.99
N LYS A 110 -1.26 2.97 7.81
CA LYS A 110 -2.37 3.94 7.92
C LYS A 110 -2.67 4.59 6.57
N TRP A 111 -1.64 4.97 5.82
CA TRP A 111 -1.81 5.49 4.46
C TRP A 111 -2.45 4.45 3.54
N ALA A 112 -2.04 3.18 3.60
CA ALA A 112 -2.65 2.12 2.79
C ALA A 112 -4.15 1.95 3.11
N VAL A 113 -4.56 2.13 4.37
CA VAL A 113 -5.98 2.18 4.77
C VAL A 113 -6.68 3.38 4.12
N ASN A 114 -6.08 4.56 4.16
CA ASN A 114 -6.66 5.76 3.55
C ASN A 114 -6.76 5.66 2.02
N GLU A 115 -5.74 5.10 1.37
CA GLU A 115 -5.76 4.83 -0.08
C GLU A 115 -6.83 3.79 -0.43
N MET A 116 -7.04 2.76 0.40
CA MET A 116 -8.17 1.84 0.24
C MET A 116 -9.50 2.59 0.28
N GLU A 117 -9.73 3.46 1.27
CA GLU A 117 -10.96 4.24 1.40
C GLU A 117 -11.15 5.20 0.22
N ARG A 118 -10.08 5.87 -0.23
CA ARG A 118 -10.06 6.72 -1.42
C ARG A 118 -10.48 5.95 -2.66
N ARG A 119 -9.90 4.77 -2.91
CA ARG A 119 -10.26 3.90 -4.02
C ARG A 119 -11.71 3.47 -3.97
N TYR A 120 -12.25 3.18 -2.77
CA TYR A 120 -13.66 2.87 -2.61
C TYR A 120 -14.60 4.01 -3.01
N LYS A 121 -14.27 5.26 -2.63
CA LYS A 121 -15.04 6.44 -3.06
C LYS A 121 -15.06 6.59 -4.58
N ILE A 122 -13.90 6.41 -5.22
CA ILE A 122 -13.75 6.47 -6.69
C ILE A 122 -14.55 5.35 -7.37
N MET A 123 -14.45 4.11 -6.87
CA MET A 123 -15.17 2.96 -7.41
C MET A 123 -16.69 3.12 -7.25
N ALA A 124 -17.16 3.57 -6.09
CA ALA A 124 -18.57 3.80 -5.84
C ALA A 124 -19.15 4.83 -6.82
N LYS A 125 -18.47 5.97 -7.01
CA LYS A 125 -18.93 7.02 -7.93
C LYS A 125 -18.86 6.61 -9.40
N SER A 126 -17.89 5.77 -9.77
CA SER A 126 -17.79 5.21 -11.13
C SER A 126 -18.71 4.02 -11.40
N GLY A 127 -19.44 3.53 -10.38
CA GLY A 127 -20.34 2.37 -10.46
C GLY A 127 -19.61 1.03 -10.49
N MET A 128 -18.33 0.99 -10.10
CA MET A 128 -17.47 -0.18 -10.16
C MET A 128 -17.37 -0.90 -8.82
N ARG A 129 -17.21 -2.22 -8.85
CA ARG A 129 -17.10 -3.06 -7.63
C ARG A 129 -15.67 -3.33 -7.21
N ASN A 130 -14.71 -3.18 -8.11
CA ASN A 130 -13.30 -3.46 -7.88
C ASN A 130 -12.40 -2.64 -8.82
N ILE A 131 -11.11 -2.60 -8.50
CA ILE A 131 -10.11 -1.82 -9.24
C ILE A 131 -9.97 -2.26 -10.71
N ALA A 132 -10.10 -3.56 -10.99
CA ALA A 132 -10.02 -4.08 -12.35
C ALA A 132 -11.18 -3.55 -13.21
N GLY A 133 -12.39 -3.49 -12.64
CA GLY A 133 -13.55 -2.87 -13.28
C GLY A 133 -13.33 -1.38 -13.53
N PHE A 134 -12.78 -0.64 -12.57
CA PHE A 134 -12.43 0.76 -12.75
C PHE A 134 -11.41 0.97 -13.87
N ASN A 135 -10.30 0.25 -13.84
CA ASN A 135 -9.25 0.35 -14.85
C ASN A 135 -9.77 -0.01 -16.25
N GLY A 136 -10.59 -1.07 -16.36
CA GLY A 136 -11.20 -1.45 -17.63
C GLY A 136 -12.24 -0.45 -18.14
N LYS A 137 -12.94 0.27 -17.25
CA LYS A 137 -13.84 1.37 -17.63
C LYS A 137 -13.04 2.58 -18.11
N LEU A 138 -11.95 2.92 -17.42
CA LEU A 138 -11.04 3.99 -17.81
C LEU A 138 -10.42 3.76 -19.19
N GLU A 139 -9.99 2.54 -19.49
CA GLU A 139 -9.46 2.17 -20.81
C GLU A 139 -10.51 2.29 -21.93
N LYS A 140 -11.77 1.97 -21.65
CA LYS A 140 -12.85 1.98 -22.65
C LYS A 140 -13.43 3.37 -22.91
N GLU A 141 -13.64 4.16 -21.86
CA GLU A 141 -14.31 5.46 -21.92
C GLU A 141 -13.33 6.64 -22.02
N GLY A 142 -12.06 6.40 -21.67
CA GLY A 142 -11.00 7.40 -21.70
C GLY A 142 -10.98 8.31 -20.46
N GLU A 143 -9.80 8.86 -20.16
CA GLU A 143 -9.53 9.66 -18.97
C GLU A 143 -10.45 10.89 -18.85
N LYS A 144 -10.74 11.56 -19.97
CA LYS A 144 -11.61 12.74 -19.97
C LYS A 144 -13.02 12.41 -19.52
N SER A 145 -13.61 11.33 -20.04
CA SER A 145 -14.97 10.94 -19.69
C SER A 145 -15.08 10.54 -18.22
N ILE A 146 -14.12 9.76 -17.71
CA ILE A 146 -14.10 9.36 -16.30
C ILE A 146 -13.84 10.55 -15.38
N ARG A 147 -12.98 11.49 -15.79
CA ARG A 147 -12.75 12.74 -15.04
C ARG A 147 -14.02 13.56 -14.93
N ASP A 148 -14.76 13.74 -16.02
CA ASP A 148 -16.02 14.50 -16.00
C ASP A 148 -17.05 13.82 -15.09
N LEU A 149 -17.10 12.48 -15.07
CA LEU A 149 -17.94 11.69 -14.16
C LEU A 149 -17.53 11.85 -12.68
N LEU A 150 -16.24 11.74 -12.38
CA LEU A 150 -15.74 11.75 -11.00
C LEU A 150 -15.63 13.16 -10.42
N CYS A 151 -15.31 14.12 -11.26
CA CYS A 151 -15.00 15.50 -10.91
C CYS A 151 -15.85 16.48 -11.74
N PRO A 152 -17.19 16.41 -11.66
CA PRO A 152 -18.06 17.33 -12.37
C PRO A 152 -17.77 18.78 -11.95
N LYS A 153 -17.86 19.69 -12.92
CA LYS A 153 -17.63 21.12 -12.75
C LYS A 153 -18.84 21.92 -13.23
N THR A 154 -19.14 23.02 -12.54
CA THR A 154 -20.16 23.98 -12.97
C THR A 154 -19.73 24.70 -14.25
N ALA A 155 -20.65 25.46 -14.86
CA ALA A 155 -20.36 26.30 -16.03
C ALA A 155 -19.21 27.32 -15.79
N GLU A 156 -18.96 27.67 -14.54
CA GLU A 156 -17.90 28.59 -14.10
C GLU A 156 -16.56 27.87 -13.81
N GLY A 157 -16.52 26.54 -13.98
CA GLY A 157 -15.32 25.71 -13.78
C GLY A 157 -15.08 25.27 -12.33
N LEU A 158 -16.05 25.49 -11.43
CA LEU A 158 -15.96 25.13 -10.02
C LEU A 158 -16.38 23.68 -9.77
N PRO A 159 -15.76 22.93 -8.82
CA PRO A 159 -16.22 21.59 -8.48
C PRO A 159 -17.67 21.57 -7.99
N GLU A 160 -18.52 20.74 -8.58
CA GLU A 160 -19.91 20.56 -8.14
C GLU A 160 -20.01 19.79 -6.81
N PRO A 161 -21.13 19.89 -6.07
CA PRO A 161 -21.39 19.05 -4.90
C PRO A 161 -21.22 17.56 -5.20
N GLY A 162 -20.40 16.88 -4.41
CA GLY A 162 -20.05 15.47 -4.61
C GLY A 162 -18.89 15.24 -5.58
N SER A 163 -18.27 16.27 -6.14
CA SER A 163 -17.02 16.17 -6.89
C SER A 163 -15.90 15.56 -6.04
N LEU A 164 -15.16 14.62 -6.63
CA LEU A 164 -14.04 13.94 -5.98
C LEU A 164 -12.69 14.58 -6.33
N ALA A 165 -12.66 15.79 -6.91
CA ALA A 165 -11.44 16.46 -7.35
C ALA A 165 -10.35 16.53 -6.27
N HIS A 166 -10.73 16.77 -5.01
CA HIS A 166 -9.83 16.82 -3.86
C HIS A 166 -9.09 15.49 -3.57
N LEU A 167 -9.55 14.37 -4.13
CA LEU A 167 -8.89 13.06 -4.01
C LEU A 167 -7.85 12.82 -5.11
N PHE A 168 -7.66 13.74 -6.05
CA PHE A 168 -6.73 13.55 -7.15
C PHE A 168 -5.57 14.54 -7.07
N GLU A 169 -4.41 14.09 -7.55
CA GLU A 169 -3.35 15.00 -7.94
C GLU A 169 -3.84 15.84 -9.12
N HIS A 170 -3.34 17.07 -9.24
CA HIS A 170 -3.75 17.99 -10.30
C HIS A 170 -2.59 18.23 -11.27
N ASP A 171 -2.90 18.38 -12.55
CA ASP A 171 -1.91 18.74 -13.56
C ASP A 171 -1.51 20.22 -13.50
N GLU A 172 -0.62 20.64 -14.40
CA GLU A 172 -0.14 22.03 -14.47
C GLU A 172 -1.26 23.05 -14.75
N LYS A 173 -2.38 22.59 -15.32
CA LYS A 173 -3.56 23.40 -15.60
C LYS A 173 -4.56 23.40 -14.44
N GLY A 174 -4.28 22.66 -13.36
CA GLY A 174 -5.16 22.52 -12.22
C GLY A 174 -6.31 21.55 -12.47
N ASP A 175 -6.20 20.64 -13.43
CA ASP A 175 -7.19 19.60 -13.67
C ASP A 175 -6.85 18.31 -12.89
N PRO A 176 -7.84 17.64 -12.26
CA PRO A 176 -7.65 16.33 -11.64
C PRO A 176 -7.08 15.29 -12.61
N ARG A 177 -5.96 14.65 -12.25
CA ARG A 177 -5.36 13.55 -13.00
C ARG A 177 -6.05 12.24 -12.66
N VAL A 178 -6.87 11.76 -13.59
CA VAL A 178 -7.54 10.47 -13.46
C VAL A 178 -6.78 9.44 -14.27
N GLU A 179 -5.99 8.63 -13.55
CA GLU A 179 -5.13 7.61 -14.15
C GLU A 179 -5.54 6.21 -13.70
N ARG A 180 -4.99 5.20 -14.38
CA ARG A 180 -5.10 3.80 -14.00
C ARG A 180 -4.58 3.63 -12.57
N MET A 181 -5.34 2.92 -11.74
CA MET A 181 -4.91 2.64 -10.37
C MET A 181 -4.12 1.32 -10.34
N PRO A 182 -2.83 1.32 -9.99
CA PRO A 182 -2.05 0.10 -9.87
C PRO A 182 -2.48 -0.70 -8.64
N MET A 183 -2.29 -2.02 -8.67
CA MET A 183 -2.36 -2.82 -7.45
C MET A 183 -1.24 -2.40 -6.50
N ILE A 184 -1.47 -2.46 -5.20
CA ILE A 184 -0.45 -2.18 -4.18
C ILE A 184 -0.22 -3.44 -3.37
N LEU A 185 1.03 -3.85 -3.25
CA LEU A 185 1.44 -4.91 -2.34
C LEU A 185 2.35 -4.33 -1.26
N VAL A 186 1.93 -4.47 0.00
CA VAL A 186 2.76 -4.13 1.15
C VAL A 186 3.42 -5.40 1.66
N ILE A 187 4.75 -5.40 1.73
CA ILE A 187 5.57 -6.52 2.19
C ILE A 187 6.28 -6.12 3.46
N ILE A 188 6.12 -6.90 4.53
CA ILE A 188 6.76 -6.68 5.83
C ILE A 188 7.60 -7.90 6.16
N ASP A 189 8.93 -7.78 6.24
CA ASP A 189 9.79 -8.95 6.49
C ASP A 189 9.74 -9.44 7.96
N GLU A 190 9.76 -8.52 8.92
CA GLU A 190 9.70 -8.84 10.35
C GLU A 190 8.59 -8.06 11.06
N PHE A 191 7.39 -8.60 11.00
CA PHE A 191 6.21 -8.03 11.62
C PHE A 191 6.29 -7.91 13.14
N ALA A 192 7.06 -8.80 13.79
CA ALA A 192 7.23 -8.77 15.23
C ALA A 192 7.81 -7.43 15.72
N ASP A 193 8.73 -6.84 14.98
CA ASP A 193 9.36 -5.56 15.37
C ASP A 193 8.35 -4.41 15.32
N LEU A 194 7.38 -4.47 14.41
CA LEU A 194 6.26 -3.51 14.36
C LEU A 194 5.31 -3.70 15.54
N MET A 195 4.95 -4.94 15.84
CA MET A 195 4.06 -5.30 16.95
C MET A 195 4.65 -4.92 18.32
N MET A 196 5.97 -5.00 18.48
CA MET A 196 6.65 -4.56 19.71
C MET A 196 6.69 -3.03 19.87
N THR A 197 6.54 -2.29 18.77
CA THR A 197 6.62 -0.82 18.79
C THR A 197 5.25 -0.16 18.92
N ALA A 198 4.27 -0.59 18.10
CA ALA A 198 2.96 0.05 18.00
C ALA A 198 1.83 -0.99 17.77
N PRO A 199 1.61 -1.93 18.70
CA PRO A 199 0.74 -3.09 18.47
C PRO A 199 -0.69 -2.69 18.08
N LYS A 200 -1.29 -1.72 18.78
CA LYS A 200 -2.67 -1.29 18.54
C LYS A 200 -2.88 -0.71 17.14
N ASP A 201 -1.97 0.15 16.69
CA ASP A 201 -2.07 0.82 15.39
C ASP A 201 -1.87 -0.17 14.24
N ILE A 202 -0.90 -1.07 14.42
CA ILE A 202 -0.58 -2.11 13.45
C ILE A 202 -1.74 -3.11 13.33
N GLU A 203 -2.28 -3.63 14.43
CA GLU A 203 -3.44 -4.52 14.41
C GLU A 203 -4.66 -3.86 13.78
N THR A 204 -4.94 -2.60 14.14
CA THR A 204 -6.07 -1.85 13.58
C THR A 204 -5.94 -1.72 12.07
N SER A 205 -4.75 -1.37 11.57
CA SER A 205 -4.49 -1.21 10.15
C SER A 205 -4.57 -2.53 9.40
N VAL A 206 -3.94 -3.59 9.92
CA VAL A 206 -4.00 -4.94 9.33
C VAL A 206 -5.43 -5.48 9.32
N ALA A 207 -6.21 -5.28 10.38
CA ALA A 207 -7.60 -5.71 10.42
C ALA A 207 -8.46 -4.96 9.39
N ARG A 208 -8.32 -3.63 9.29
CA ARG A 208 -9.07 -2.84 8.29
C ARG A 208 -8.72 -3.24 6.87
N LEU A 209 -7.43 -3.39 6.56
CA LEU A 209 -6.97 -3.85 5.25
C LEU A 209 -7.47 -5.28 4.98
N GLY A 210 -7.29 -6.19 5.94
CA GLY A 210 -7.73 -7.57 5.86
C GLY A 210 -9.19 -7.76 5.44
N GLN A 211 -10.07 -6.90 5.95
CA GLN A 211 -11.51 -7.00 5.70
C GLN A 211 -11.96 -6.41 4.36
N LYS A 212 -11.28 -5.38 3.85
CA LYS A 212 -11.81 -4.54 2.76
C LYS A 212 -10.83 -4.28 1.61
N ALA A 213 -9.54 -4.50 1.77
CA ALA A 213 -8.55 -4.06 0.79
C ALA A 213 -8.60 -4.81 -0.56
N ARG A 214 -9.14 -6.04 -0.58
CA ARG A 214 -9.17 -6.90 -1.77
C ARG A 214 -9.76 -6.22 -3.01
N ALA A 215 -10.93 -5.58 -2.89
CA ALA A 215 -11.58 -4.94 -4.03
C ALA A 215 -10.85 -3.66 -4.48
N ALA A 216 -10.20 -2.98 -3.53
CA ALA A 216 -9.36 -1.82 -3.79
C ALA A 216 -7.99 -2.18 -4.38
N GLY A 217 -7.68 -3.47 -4.54
CA GLY A 217 -6.41 -3.93 -5.10
C GLY A 217 -5.21 -3.64 -4.19
N ILE A 218 -5.42 -3.65 -2.88
CA ILE A 218 -4.34 -3.52 -1.88
C ILE A 218 -4.19 -4.86 -1.15
N HIS A 219 -2.97 -5.34 -1.08
CA HIS A 219 -2.62 -6.67 -0.61
C HIS A 219 -1.50 -6.62 0.42
N LEU A 220 -1.47 -7.58 1.35
CA LEU A 220 -0.46 -7.64 2.40
C LEU A 220 0.29 -8.98 2.34
N VAL A 221 1.61 -8.93 2.43
CA VAL A 221 2.45 -10.09 2.75
C VAL A 221 3.19 -9.75 4.03
N ILE A 222 2.79 -10.42 5.11
CA ILE A 222 3.35 -10.20 6.45
C ILE A 222 4.21 -11.40 6.78
N ALA A 223 5.48 -11.17 7.07
CA ALA A 223 6.40 -12.20 7.47
C ALA A 223 6.90 -12.00 8.91
N THR A 224 7.21 -13.08 9.61
CA THR A 224 7.87 -13.02 10.92
C THR A 224 8.70 -14.25 11.24
N GLN A 225 9.79 -14.06 11.97
CA GLN A 225 10.57 -15.17 12.53
C GLN A 225 10.14 -15.56 13.95
N ARG A 226 9.22 -14.79 14.56
CA ARG A 226 8.72 -14.97 15.93
C ARG A 226 7.25 -15.38 15.92
N PRO A 227 6.93 -16.66 15.71
CA PRO A 227 5.55 -17.16 15.68
C PRO A 227 4.95 -17.30 17.09
N SER A 228 4.92 -16.23 17.86
CA SER A 228 4.27 -16.15 19.18
C SER A 228 2.85 -15.61 19.08
N VAL A 229 2.04 -15.88 20.10
CA VAL A 229 0.65 -15.41 20.19
C VAL A 229 0.54 -13.88 20.31
N ASP A 230 1.59 -13.22 20.78
CA ASP A 230 1.65 -11.75 20.92
C ASP A 230 1.94 -11.05 19.59
N VAL A 231 2.56 -11.77 18.63
CA VAL A 231 2.84 -11.27 17.28
C VAL A 231 1.73 -11.69 16.31
N ILE A 232 1.37 -12.98 16.34
CA ILE A 232 0.33 -13.56 15.49
C ILE A 232 -0.94 -13.71 16.34
N THR A 233 -1.55 -12.58 16.63
CA THR A 233 -2.74 -12.51 17.48
C THR A 233 -3.96 -13.11 16.77
N GLY A 234 -5.05 -13.34 17.52
CA GLY A 234 -6.31 -13.83 16.96
C GLY A 234 -6.87 -12.91 15.87
N LEU A 235 -6.72 -11.58 16.03
CA LEU A 235 -7.17 -10.58 15.06
C LEU A 235 -6.36 -10.66 13.76
N ILE A 236 -5.04 -10.83 13.85
CA ILE A 236 -4.18 -11.03 12.69
C ILE A 236 -4.61 -12.30 11.94
N LYS A 237 -4.75 -13.43 12.65
CA LYS A 237 -5.16 -14.71 12.04
C LYS A 237 -6.53 -14.66 11.37
N ALA A 238 -7.49 -13.97 11.97
CA ALA A 238 -8.83 -13.82 11.42
C ALA A 238 -8.86 -13.07 10.08
N ASN A 239 -7.86 -12.20 9.84
CA ASN A 239 -7.77 -11.34 8.65
C ASN A 239 -6.75 -11.83 7.61
N LEU A 240 -5.87 -12.77 7.98
CA LEU A 240 -4.88 -13.42 7.12
C LEU A 240 -5.13 -14.94 7.06
N PRO A 241 -6.12 -15.41 6.29
CA PRO A 241 -6.49 -16.83 6.24
C PRO A 241 -5.50 -17.68 5.43
N SER A 242 -4.79 -17.09 4.47
CA SER A 242 -3.76 -17.78 3.70
C SER A 242 -2.43 -17.69 4.43
N ARG A 243 -1.77 -18.83 4.64
CA ARG A 243 -0.59 -18.92 5.52
C ARG A 243 0.47 -19.84 4.96
N VAL A 244 1.72 -19.45 5.14
CA VAL A 244 2.91 -20.25 4.85
C VAL A 244 3.68 -20.42 6.15
N ALA A 245 3.91 -21.67 6.54
CA ALA A 245 4.78 -22.02 7.65
C ALA A 245 6.03 -22.73 7.14
N PHE A 246 7.20 -22.15 7.39
CA PHE A 246 8.49 -22.84 7.31
C PHE A 246 8.75 -23.61 8.60
N GLN A 247 9.87 -24.36 8.64
CA GLN A 247 10.25 -25.12 9.83
C GLN A 247 10.20 -24.25 11.10
N THR A 248 9.43 -24.70 12.09
CA THR A 248 9.32 -24.05 13.41
C THR A 248 10.12 -24.82 14.46
N ALA A 249 10.44 -24.17 15.58
CA ALA A 249 11.17 -24.81 16.67
C ALA A 249 10.31 -25.79 17.47
N SER A 250 8.99 -25.53 17.57
CA SER A 250 8.08 -26.34 18.39
C SER A 250 6.71 -26.55 17.75
N LYS A 251 5.95 -27.51 18.33
CA LYS A 251 4.53 -27.73 18.02
C LYS A 251 3.65 -26.54 18.41
N ILE A 252 4.06 -25.76 19.40
CA ILE A 252 3.33 -24.57 19.86
C ILE A 252 3.40 -23.52 18.75
N ASP A 253 4.61 -23.24 18.25
CA ASP A 253 4.84 -22.31 17.14
C ASP A 253 4.08 -22.73 15.87
N SER A 254 4.09 -24.03 15.53
CA SER A 254 3.31 -24.55 14.40
C SER A 254 1.82 -24.23 14.57
N ARG A 255 1.27 -24.43 15.77
CA ARG A 255 -0.14 -24.13 16.05
C ARG A 255 -0.43 -22.64 16.00
N THR A 256 0.49 -21.80 16.45
CA THR A 256 0.34 -20.35 16.35
C THR A 256 0.15 -19.91 14.89
N ILE A 257 0.87 -20.51 13.95
CA ILE A 257 0.79 -20.14 12.52
C ILE A 257 -0.39 -20.84 11.83
N LEU A 258 -0.47 -22.17 11.93
CA LEU A 258 -1.34 -23.00 11.08
C LEU A 258 -2.68 -23.38 11.74
N ASP A 259 -2.89 -23.02 13.01
CA ASP A 259 -3.94 -23.60 13.86
C ASP A 259 -3.84 -25.14 13.95
N GLY A 260 -2.66 -25.68 13.67
CA GLY A 260 -2.37 -27.12 13.59
C GLY A 260 -0.89 -27.42 13.75
N ILE A 261 -0.55 -28.70 13.88
CA ILE A 261 0.84 -29.18 13.95
C ILE A 261 1.36 -29.57 12.57
N GLY A 262 2.67 -29.69 12.41
CA GLY A 262 3.33 -30.22 11.22
C GLY A 262 4.52 -29.39 10.77
N ALA A 263 4.52 -28.07 11.03
CA ALA A 263 5.63 -27.21 10.63
C ALA A 263 6.93 -27.54 11.39
N GLU A 264 6.83 -28.06 12.62
CA GLU A 264 7.99 -28.49 13.40
C GLU A 264 8.71 -29.71 12.81
N LYS A 265 8.07 -30.40 11.87
CA LYS A 265 8.60 -31.60 11.18
C LYS A 265 9.14 -31.32 9.79
N LEU A 266 9.07 -30.07 9.33
CA LEU A 266 9.64 -29.66 8.05
C LEU A 266 11.15 -29.81 8.07
N LEU A 267 11.76 -29.89 6.88
CA LEU A 267 13.19 -30.16 6.72
C LEU A 267 14.05 -28.88 6.77
N GLY A 268 13.43 -27.70 6.76
CA GLY A 268 14.11 -26.43 6.54
C GLY A 268 14.46 -26.20 5.07
N ASN A 269 15.39 -25.30 4.77
CA ASN A 269 15.89 -25.03 3.40
C ASN A 269 14.78 -24.81 2.35
N GLY A 270 13.72 -24.08 2.70
CA GLY A 270 12.61 -23.78 1.79
C GLY A 270 11.47 -24.80 1.81
N ASP A 271 11.55 -25.88 2.58
CA ASP A 271 10.41 -26.78 2.84
C ASP A 271 9.36 -26.08 3.70
N MET A 272 8.12 -26.03 3.20
CA MET A 272 7.03 -25.28 3.80
C MET A 272 5.68 -26.02 3.77
N LEU A 273 4.81 -25.65 4.70
CA LEU A 273 3.37 -25.95 4.67
C LEU A 273 2.61 -24.71 4.26
N PHE A 274 1.64 -24.89 3.38
CA PHE A 274 0.84 -23.82 2.80
C PHE A 274 -0.65 -24.09 3.01
N ILE A 275 -1.38 -23.08 3.47
CA ILE A 275 -2.83 -23.03 3.55
C ILE A 275 -3.34 -22.15 2.40
N PRO A 276 -3.96 -22.74 1.35
CA PRO A 276 -4.55 -21.98 0.26
C PRO A 276 -5.86 -21.28 0.68
N PRO A 277 -6.36 -20.32 -0.10
CA PRO A 277 -7.52 -19.50 0.22
C PRO A 277 -8.77 -20.34 0.13
N GLY A 278 -9.67 -20.18 1.10
CA GLY A 278 -10.94 -20.89 1.13
C GLY A 278 -10.82 -22.40 1.38
N LEU A 279 -9.61 -22.92 1.61
CA LEU A 279 -9.35 -24.32 1.90
C LEU A 279 -8.67 -24.44 3.26
N SER A 280 -9.07 -25.44 4.04
CA SER A 280 -8.42 -25.77 5.33
C SER A 280 -7.33 -26.84 5.18
N ARG A 281 -7.08 -27.33 3.96
CA ARG A 281 -6.12 -28.40 3.72
C ARG A 281 -4.71 -27.85 3.55
N LEU A 282 -3.80 -28.35 4.39
CA LEU A 282 -2.37 -28.11 4.27
C LEU A 282 -1.80 -28.79 3.04
N THR A 283 -1.04 -28.03 2.26
CA THR A 283 -0.24 -28.52 1.13
C THR A 283 1.23 -28.34 1.46
N ARG A 284 2.05 -29.39 1.30
CA ARG A 284 3.50 -29.29 1.49
C ARG A 284 4.16 -28.90 0.17
N ILE A 285 5.03 -27.90 0.22
CA ILE A 285 5.69 -27.31 -0.94
C ILE A 285 7.19 -27.17 -0.64
N HIS A 286 8.01 -27.46 -1.64
CA HIS A 286 9.43 -27.15 -1.66
C HIS A 286 9.63 -25.82 -2.40
N GLY A 287 9.97 -24.78 -1.64
CA GLY A 287 10.03 -23.40 -2.09
C GLY A 287 11.03 -23.17 -3.24
N GLY A 288 10.66 -22.27 -4.15
CA GLY A 288 11.56 -21.77 -5.18
C GLY A 288 12.78 -21.08 -4.57
N PHE A 289 13.96 -21.41 -5.08
CA PHE A 289 15.24 -20.83 -4.69
C PHE A 289 15.68 -19.79 -5.72
N VAL A 290 16.18 -18.67 -5.21
CA VAL A 290 16.84 -17.60 -5.96
C VAL A 290 17.97 -17.06 -5.08
N ASN A 291 19.13 -16.79 -5.66
CA ASN A 291 20.25 -16.23 -4.93
C ASN A 291 20.33 -14.68 -5.08
N GLU A 292 21.16 -14.05 -4.26
CA GLU A 292 21.31 -12.58 -4.25
C GLU A 292 21.85 -12.02 -5.57
N GLU A 293 22.74 -12.74 -6.27
CA GLU A 293 23.28 -12.31 -7.56
C GLU A 293 22.19 -12.27 -8.65
N GLU A 294 21.25 -13.22 -8.64
CA GLU A 294 20.09 -13.24 -9.51
C GLU A 294 19.13 -12.08 -9.20
N ILE A 295 18.89 -11.80 -7.92
CA ILE A 295 18.08 -10.66 -7.46
C ILE A 295 18.72 -9.35 -7.91
N GLY A 296 20.03 -9.18 -7.69
CA GLY A 296 20.78 -7.98 -8.07
C GLY A 296 20.65 -7.69 -9.57
N ARG A 297 20.85 -8.70 -10.43
CA ARG A 297 20.67 -8.56 -11.89
C ARG A 297 19.24 -8.16 -12.28
N LEU A 298 18.23 -8.73 -11.61
CA LEU A 298 16.83 -8.38 -11.85
C LEU A 298 16.53 -6.93 -11.44
N CYS A 299 17.01 -6.50 -10.27
CA CYS A 299 16.87 -5.13 -9.79
C CYS A 299 17.59 -4.13 -10.71
N GLU A 300 18.82 -4.43 -11.15
CA GLU A 300 19.56 -3.59 -12.09
C GLU A 300 18.85 -3.46 -13.44
N HIS A 301 18.26 -4.55 -13.95
CA HIS A 301 17.48 -4.52 -15.18
C HIS A 301 16.30 -3.54 -15.08
N TRP A 302 15.60 -3.51 -13.95
CA TRP A 302 14.50 -2.58 -13.70
C TRP A 302 14.97 -1.14 -13.46
N LYS A 303 16.05 -0.94 -12.70
CA LYS A 303 16.65 0.38 -12.45
C LYS A 303 17.12 1.08 -13.73
N LYS A 304 17.59 0.31 -14.73
CA LYS A 304 17.96 0.84 -16.06
C LYS A 304 16.77 1.35 -16.87
N GLN A 305 15.55 0.91 -16.55
CA GLN A 305 14.33 1.27 -17.28
C GLN A 305 13.64 2.51 -16.68
N GLY A 306 13.92 2.85 -15.43
CA GLY A 306 13.39 4.04 -14.79
C GLY A 306 13.71 4.14 -13.31
N SER A 307 13.58 5.35 -12.79
CA SER A 307 13.70 5.64 -11.35
C SER A 307 12.33 5.59 -10.67
N PRO A 308 12.27 5.25 -9.38
CA PRO A 308 11.03 5.31 -8.64
C PRO A 308 10.57 6.76 -8.45
N VAL A 309 9.25 6.93 -8.44
CA VAL A 309 8.60 8.18 -8.04
C VAL A 309 8.08 7.96 -6.63
N TYR A 310 8.88 8.35 -5.64
CA TYR A 310 8.53 8.20 -4.23
C TYR A 310 7.46 9.20 -3.83
N LYS A 311 6.49 8.71 -3.05
CA LYS A 311 5.43 9.52 -2.44
C LYS A 311 5.77 9.74 -0.97
N GLU A 312 6.70 10.65 -0.68
CA GLU A 312 7.14 10.93 0.70
C GLU A 312 5.99 11.37 1.62
N GLU A 313 4.92 11.94 1.05
CA GLU A 313 3.65 12.23 1.73
C GLU A 313 3.01 11.03 2.44
N ILE A 314 3.33 9.80 2.03
CA ILE A 314 2.88 8.57 2.70
C ILE A 314 3.41 8.48 4.14
N LEU A 315 4.60 9.04 4.39
CA LEU A 315 5.28 8.98 5.70
C LEU A 315 4.91 10.14 6.61
N VAL A 316 4.12 11.10 6.13
CA VAL A 316 3.62 12.20 6.93
C VAL A 316 2.40 11.70 7.69
N GLU A 317 2.44 11.76 9.03
CA GLU A 317 1.26 11.44 9.82
C GLU A 317 0.13 12.41 9.45
N PRO A 318 -1.06 11.91 9.07
CA PRO A 318 -2.20 12.79 8.93
C PRO A 318 -2.45 13.43 10.30
N GLU A 319 -2.45 14.77 10.36
CA GLU A 319 -2.89 15.48 11.56
C GLU A 319 -4.25 14.88 11.95
N GLU A 320 -4.36 14.34 13.17
CA GLU A 320 -5.63 13.84 13.67
C GLU A 320 -6.65 14.95 13.48
N THR A 321 -7.71 14.67 12.72
CA THR A 321 -8.89 15.52 12.74
C THR A 321 -9.44 15.42 14.15
N VAL A 322 -8.96 16.31 15.02
CA VAL A 322 -9.60 16.63 16.29
C VAL A 322 -11.06 16.85 15.96
N GLY A 323 -11.93 16.21 16.75
CA GLY A 323 -13.36 16.18 16.53
C GLY A 323 -13.93 17.54 16.19
N VAL A 324 -15.03 17.49 15.45
CA VAL A 324 -15.91 18.61 15.12
C VAL A 324 -16.27 19.36 16.41
N ASP A 325 -15.46 20.33 16.77
CA ASP A 325 -15.74 21.43 17.67
C ASP A 325 -15.02 22.64 17.09
N GLU A 326 -15.76 23.71 16.85
CA GLU A 326 -15.27 25.00 16.36
C GLU A 326 -14.13 25.50 17.28
N ALA A 327 -12.87 25.49 16.80
CA ALA A 327 -11.77 26.18 17.47
C ALA A 327 -10.62 26.55 16.52
N ASP A 328 -10.76 27.78 16.00
CA ASP A 328 -9.74 28.79 15.74
C ASP A 328 -8.53 28.49 14.82
N GLY A 329 -8.72 28.73 13.52
CA GLY A 329 -7.62 28.79 12.54
C GLY A 329 -6.63 29.94 12.77
N ALA A 330 -6.92 30.92 13.64
CA ALA A 330 -5.98 31.97 14.03
C ALA A 330 -4.95 31.52 15.09
N GLY A 331 -5.18 30.36 15.71
CA GLY A 331 -4.25 29.73 16.64
C GLY A 331 -3.17 28.86 15.97
N ASP A 332 -3.17 28.75 14.65
CA ASP A 332 -2.19 27.96 13.90
C ASP A 332 -0.80 28.61 13.96
N GLU A 333 0.25 27.84 14.28
CA GLU A 333 1.63 28.33 14.34
C GLU A 333 2.11 29.00 13.04
N LEU A 334 1.55 28.57 11.90
CA LEU A 334 1.87 29.11 10.57
C LEU A 334 0.91 30.23 10.13
N TYR A 335 -0.07 30.60 10.96
CA TYR A 335 -1.04 31.66 10.64
C TYR A 335 -0.36 33.00 10.36
N GLY A 336 0.67 33.36 11.14
CA GLY A 336 1.46 34.58 10.90
C GLY A 336 2.18 34.57 9.55
N SER A 337 2.74 33.41 9.16
CA SER A 337 3.34 33.22 7.84
C SER A 337 2.30 33.26 6.72
N ALA A 338 1.11 32.71 6.97
CA ALA A 338 0.00 32.77 6.03
C ALA A 338 -0.45 34.21 5.76
N ILE A 339 -0.54 35.06 6.80
CA ILE A 339 -0.88 36.49 6.66
C ILE A 339 0.20 37.23 5.86
N ALA A 340 1.47 36.94 6.11
CA ALA A 340 2.58 37.54 5.36
C ALA A 340 2.48 37.21 3.85
N ILE A 341 2.18 35.95 3.52
CA ILE A 341 1.95 35.50 2.14
C ILE A 341 0.73 36.18 1.53
N ALA A 342 -0.36 36.33 2.30
CA ALA A 342 -1.56 37.04 1.88
C ALA A 342 -1.23 38.48 1.47
N LYS A 343 -0.53 39.21 2.34
CA LYS A 343 -0.13 40.61 2.11
C LYS A 343 0.80 40.78 0.92
N GLU A 344 1.73 39.84 0.71
CA GLU A 344 2.67 39.89 -0.42
C GLU A 344 1.96 39.72 -1.76
N LEU A 345 0.95 38.84 -1.82
CA LEU A 345 0.32 38.42 -3.08
C LEU A 345 -0.99 39.16 -3.41
N GLY A 346 -1.57 39.89 -2.45
CA GLY A 346 -2.83 40.65 -2.61
C GLY A 346 -4.08 39.78 -2.85
N SER A 347 -3.91 38.46 -2.96
CA SER A 347 -4.97 37.48 -3.13
C SER A 347 -4.55 36.14 -2.53
N ILE A 348 -5.50 35.36 -2.02
CA ILE A 348 -5.19 34.10 -1.34
C ILE A 348 -6.21 33.01 -1.61
N SER A 349 -5.74 31.78 -1.77
CA SER A 349 -6.60 30.58 -1.86
C SER A 349 -6.06 29.45 -1.00
N THR A 350 -6.93 28.51 -0.64
CA THR A 350 -6.60 27.35 0.19
C THR A 350 -5.50 26.49 -0.46
N SER A 351 -5.59 26.24 -1.76
CA SER A 351 -4.59 25.48 -2.54
C SER A 351 -3.26 26.24 -2.72
N MET A 352 -3.27 27.57 -2.70
CA MET A 352 -2.05 28.38 -2.71
C MET A 352 -1.30 28.27 -1.39
N LEU A 353 -2.00 28.46 -0.27
CA LEU A 353 -1.44 28.32 1.07
C LEU A 353 -0.92 26.91 1.32
N GLN A 354 -1.65 25.90 0.87
CA GLN A 354 -1.23 24.48 0.91
C GLN A 354 0.17 24.30 0.31
N ARG A 355 0.40 24.83 -0.90
CA ARG A 355 1.69 24.71 -1.60
C ARG A 355 2.81 25.53 -0.97
N ARG A 356 2.52 26.75 -0.54
CA ARG A 356 3.52 27.69 0.00
C ARG A 356 3.99 27.30 1.40
N LEU A 357 3.08 26.85 2.25
CA LEU A 357 3.38 26.45 3.63
C LEU A 357 3.64 24.96 3.78
N LYS A 358 3.49 24.17 2.71
CA LYS A 358 3.61 22.70 2.73
C LYS A 358 2.74 22.05 3.80
N VAL A 359 1.51 22.55 3.95
CA VAL A 359 0.51 22.04 4.89
C VAL A 359 -0.59 21.28 4.15
N GLY A 360 -1.37 20.46 4.87
CA GLY A 360 -2.56 19.82 4.30
C GLY A 360 -3.67 20.82 3.92
N TYR A 361 -4.53 20.43 2.96
CA TYR A 361 -5.60 21.29 2.44
C TYR A 361 -6.52 21.83 3.55
N ASN A 362 -6.94 20.98 4.49
CA ASN A 362 -7.85 21.39 5.57
C ASN A 362 -7.22 22.41 6.53
N ARG A 363 -5.90 22.32 6.75
CA ARG A 363 -5.16 23.29 7.56
C ARG A 363 -5.06 24.63 6.83
N ALA A 364 -4.75 24.62 5.54
CA ALA A 364 -4.78 25.82 4.71
C ALA A 364 -6.17 26.46 4.63
N ALA A 365 -7.23 25.65 4.52
CA ALA A 365 -8.61 26.12 4.51
C ALA A 365 -8.99 26.82 5.82
N ARG A 366 -8.68 26.21 6.97
CA ARG A 366 -8.90 26.82 8.30
C ARG A 366 -8.21 28.17 8.45
N MET A 367 -6.96 28.30 7.99
CA MET A 367 -6.24 29.58 8.04
C MET A 367 -6.93 30.64 7.15
N VAL A 368 -7.42 30.28 5.97
CA VAL A 368 -8.13 31.20 5.07
C VAL A 368 -9.49 31.63 5.64
N GLU A 369 -10.22 30.70 6.26
CA GLU A 369 -11.49 30.98 6.95
C GLU A 369 -11.29 31.88 8.19
N ALA A 370 -10.23 31.65 8.96
CA ALA A 370 -9.88 32.51 10.08
C ALA A 370 -9.52 33.94 9.64
N MET A 371 -8.82 34.10 8.51
CA MET A 371 -8.56 35.43 7.94
C MET A 371 -9.86 36.13 7.51
N GLU A 372 -10.84 35.40 6.99
CA GLU A 372 -12.15 35.95 6.59
C GLU A 372 -12.93 36.44 7.82
N LEU A 373 -12.97 35.61 8.88
CA LEU A 373 -13.58 35.96 10.17
C LEU A 373 -12.96 37.21 10.80
N GLN A 374 -11.66 37.41 10.62
CA GLN A 374 -10.93 38.59 11.12
C GLN A 374 -11.02 39.81 10.19
N GLY A 375 -11.74 39.71 9.07
CA GLY A 375 -11.88 40.80 8.09
C GLY A 375 -10.59 41.09 7.30
N LEU A 376 -9.64 40.16 7.30
CA LEU A 376 -8.35 40.27 6.64
C LEU A 376 -8.42 39.87 5.16
N VAL A 377 -9.36 38.99 4.80
CA VAL A 377 -9.65 38.60 3.42
C VAL A 377 -11.14 38.70 3.15
N GLY A 378 -11.50 38.98 1.90
CA GLY A 378 -12.87 39.07 1.45
C GLY A 378 -13.63 37.74 1.57
N PRO A 379 -14.97 37.81 1.50
CA PRO A 379 -15.80 36.63 1.59
C PRO A 379 -15.50 35.64 0.45
N ALA A 380 -15.83 34.37 0.67
CA ALA A 380 -15.66 33.35 -0.36
C ALA A 380 -16.45 33.68 -1.65
N ASP A 381 -15.74 33.89 -2.77
CA ASP A 381 -16.31 33.96 -4.13
C ASP A 381 -15.95 32.70 -4.93
N GLY A 382 -16.54 31.56 -4.55
CA GLY A 382 -16.29 30.28 -5.20
C GLY A 382 -14.83 29.80 -5.08
N ALA A 383 -14.20 29.39 -6.18
CA ALA A 383 -12.78 29.01 -6.22
C ALA A 383 -11.84 30.13 -6.68
N LYS A 384 -12.35 31.36 -6.82
CA LYS A 384 -11.46 32.49 -7.07
C LYS A 384 -10.62 32.75 -5.82
N PRO A 385 -9.35 33.16 -5.99
CA PRO A 385 -8.57 33.69 -4.87
C PRO A 385 -9.32 34.81 -4.18
N ARG A 386 -9.43 34.74 -2.86
CA ARG A 386 -10.05 35.78 -2.04
C ARG A 386 -9.18 37.03 -2.08
N GLU A 387 -9.81 38.17 -2.24
CA GLU A 387 -9.14 39.47 -2.18
C GLU A 387 -8.63 39.73 -0.76
N VAL A 388 -7.42 40.26 -0.64
CA VAL A 388 -6.83 40.61 0.67
C VAL A 388 -7.23 42.05 0.99
N LEU A 389 -7.86 42.26 2.15
CA LEU A 389 -8.46 43.53 2.54
C LEU A 389 -7.54 44.38 3.46
N MET A 390 -6.30 43.93 3.67
CA MET A 390 -5.34 44.46 4.66
C MET A 390 -4.34 45.46 4.11
#